data_AF-A0A2X1NB57-F1
#
_entry.id   AF-A0A2X1NB57-F1
#
_cell.length_a   1.000
_cell.length_b   1.000
_cell.length_c   1.000
_cell.angle_alpha   90.00
_cell.angle_beta   90.00
_cell.angle_gamma   90.00
#
_symmetry.space_group_name_H-M   'P 1'
#
loop_
_entity.id
_entity.type
_entity.pdbx_description
1 polymer ?
#
loop_
_entity_poly.entity_id
_entity_poly.type
_entity_poly.pdbx_seq_one_letter_code
_entity_poly.pdbx_strand_id
1 'polypeptide(L)'
;MEESGAVLIKRYGFDADKHAAYIQKILGRFENPYLKDDVERVGRQPLRKLSAGDRLIKPLLGTLEYGLPHKNLIEGIAAAMHFRSEDDPQAQELAALIADKGPQAALAQISGLDANSEVVSEAVTAYKAMQ
;
A
#
# COMPACT_ATOMS: atom_id res chain seq x y z
N MET A 1 -3.98 1.96 8.70
CA MET A 1 -3.10 1.44 9.78
C MET A 1 -3.82 0.45 10.69
N GLU A 2 -5.10 0.66 10.99
CA GLU A 2 -5.90 -0.26 11.82
C GLU A 2 -6.06 -1.64 11.18
N GLU A 3 -6.37 -1.72 9.87
CA GLU A 3 -6.51 -2.98 9.13
C GLU A 3 -5.24 -3.85 9.23
N SER A 4 -4.08 -3.26 8.95
CA SER A 4 -2.79 -3.92 9.15
C SER A 4 -2.52 -4.26 10.61
N GLY A 5 -2.98 -3.43 11.55
CA GLY A 5 -2.84 -3.67 12.99
C GLY A 5 -3.65 -4.88 13.45
N ALA A 6 -4.86 -5.08 12.93
CA ALA A 6 -5.69 -6.24 13.22
C ALA A 6 -5.01 -7.56 12.79
N VAL A 7 -4.30 -7.56 11.65
CA VAL A 7 -3.44 -8.68 11.24
C VAL A 7 -2.35 -8.95 12.27
N LEU A 8 -1.67 -7.90 12.76
CA LEU A 8 -0.59 -8.04 13.75
C LEU A 8 -1.11 -8.55 15.09
N ILE A 9 -2.25 -8.07 15.56
CA ILE A 9 -2.91 -8.53 16.78
C ILE A 9 -3.24 -10.01 16.68
N LYS A 10 -3.89 -10.45 15.59
CA LYS A 10 -4.22 -11.87 15.38
C LYS A 10 -2.98 -12.76 15.27
N ARG A 11 -1.95 -12.30 14.54
CA ARG A 11 -0.76 -13.11 14.25
C ARG A 11 0.22 -13.22 15.41
N TYR A 12 0.36 -12.15 16.20
CA TYR A 12 1.40 -12.04 17.23
C TYR A 12 0.87 -11.85 18.66
N GLY A 13 -0.45 -11.75 18.84
CA GLY A 13 -1.05 -11.61 20.17
C GLY A 13 -0.77 -10.26 20.82
N PHE A 14 -0.64 -9.18 20.05
CA PHE A 14 -0.51 -7.85 20.62
C PHE A 14 -1.78 -7.43 21.36
N ASP A 15 -1.60 -6.74 22.48
CA ASP A 15 -2.69 -6.08 23.19
C ASP A 15 -3.31 -4.98 22.34
N ALA A 16 -4.64 -5.01 22.19
CA ALA A 16 -5.36 -4.15 21.26
C ALA A 16 -5.29 -2.66 21.67
N ASP A 17 -5.41 -2.36 22.97
CA ASP A 17 -5.38 -0.99 23.47
C ASP A 17 -3.97 -0.39 23.34
N LYS A 18 -2.94 -1.17 23.63
CA LYS A 18 -1.55 -0.77 23.39
C LYS A 18 -1.26 -0.56 21.91
N HIS A 19 -1.83 -1.38 21.03
CA HIS A 19 -1.66 -1.22 19.58
C HIS A 19 -2.39 0.03 19.06
N ALA A 20 -3.59 0.31 19.56
CA ALA A 20 -4.32 1.55 19.24
C ALA A 20 -3.53 2.79 19.70
N ALA A 21 -3.00 2.79 20.92
CA ALA A 21 -2.13 3.85 21.42
C ALA A 21 -0.85 4.00 20.58
N TYR A 22 -0.29 2.89 20.08
CA TYR A 22 0.85 2.91 19.16
C TYR A 22 0.49 3.56 17.82
N ILE A 23 -0.67 3.28 17.24
CA ILE A 23 -1.15 3.94 16.02
C ILE A 23 -1.24 5.46 16.24
N GLN A 24 -1.85 5.91 17.35
CA GLN A 24 -1.94 7.35 17.68
C GLN A 24 -0.56 7.99 17.81
N LYS A 25 0.40 7.29 18.43
CA LYS A 25 1.79 7.76 18.51
C LYS A 25 2.43 7.91 17.12
N ILE A 26 2.13 7.05 16.16
CA ILE A 26 2.66 7.16 14.79
C ILE A 26 2.01 8.34 14.05
N LEU A 27 0.70 8.56 14.21
CA LEU A 27 0.02 9.72 13.62
C LEU A 27 0.65 11.03 14.12
N GLY A 28 0.88 11.16 15.42
CA GLY A 28 1.57 12.33 15.98
C GLY A 28 3.01 12.52 15.48
N ARG A 29 3.68 11.46 14.98
CA ARG A 29 5.00 11.61 14.33
C ARG A 29 4.90 12.17 12.92
N PHE A 30 3.81 11.88 12.20
CA PHE A 30 3.56 12.46 10.88
C PHE A 30 3.16 13.94 10.97
N GLU A 31 2.53 14.34 12.08
CA GLU A 31 2.13 15.73 12.35
C GLU A 31 3.28 16.63 12.82
N ASN A 32 4.50 16.11 12.94
CA ASN A 32 5.62 16.87 13.48
C ASN A 32 5.99 18.08 12.60
N PRO A 33 5.75 19.33 13.06
CA PRO A 33 5.95 20.53 12.23
C PRO A 33 7.43 20.84 11.97
N TYR A 34 8.34 20.21 12.73
CA TYR A 34 9.78 20.40 12.59
C TYR A 34 10.40 19.43 11.59
N LEU A 35 9.71 18.35 11.23
CA LEU A 35 10.15 17.40 10.23
C LEU A 35 9.59 17.81 8.87
N LYS A 36 10.41 18.52 8.08
CA LYS A 36 10.09 18.84 6.68
C LYS A 36 10.36 17.63 5.81
N ASP A 37 9.50 16.62 5.94
CA ASP A 37 9.60 15.39 5.19
C ASP A 37 8.80 15.49 3.89
N ASP A 38 9.50 15.58 2.77
CA ASP A 38 8.86 15.72 1.47
C ASP A 38 8.16 14.42 1.05
N VAL A 39 6.95 14.54 0.50
CA VAL A 39 6.12 13.41 0.09
C VAL A 39 6.73 12.62 -1.08
N GLU A 40 7.48 13.27 -1.97
CA GLU A 40 8.21 12.63 -3.04
C GLU A 40 9.37 11.79 -2.47
N ARG A 41 10.10 12.35 -1.50
CA ARG A 41 11.16 11.63 -0.78
C ARG A 41 10.62 10.40 -0.04
N VAL A 42 9.49 10.53 0.65
CA VAL A 42 8.85 9.40 1.34
C VAL A 42 8.25 8.42 0.35
N GLY A 43 7.72 8.92 -0.78
CA GLY A 43 7.01 8.23 -1.85
C GLY A 43 7.88 7.43 -2.83
N ARG A 44 9.18 7.75 -2.93
CA ARG A 44 10.15 7.06 -3.80
C ARG A 44 10.18 5.53 -3.67
N GLN A 45 10.65 4.88 -4.72
CA GLN A 45 10.73 3.43 -4.91
C GLN A 45 9.36 2.73 -4.81
N PRO A 46 8.37 3.12 -5.64
CA PRO A 46 7.03 2.55 -5.56
C PRO A 46 7.00 1.05 -5.88
N LEU A 47 7.82 0.55 -6.82
CA LEU A 47 7.88 -0.87 -7.15
C LEU A 47 8.29 -1.72 -5.95
N ARG A 48 9.29 -1.27 -5.17
CA ARG A 48 9.67 -1.95 -3.92
C ARG A 48 8.50 -1.99 -2.93
N LYS A 49 7.77 -0.88 -2.76
CA LYS A 49 6.64 -0.79 -1.81
C LYS A 49 5.42 -1.60 -2.23
N LEU A 50 5.23 -1.77 -3.53
CA LEU A 50 4.19 -2.60 -4.13
C LEU A 50 4.59 -4.08 -4.25
N SER A 51 5.79 -4.47 -3.82
CA SER A 51 6.22 -5.87 -3.84
C SER A 51 5.51 -6.70 -2.77
N ALA A 52 5.37 -8.01 -3.02
CA ALA A 52 4.63 -8.97 -2.19
C ALA A 52 4.96 -8.90 -0.68
N GLY A 53 6.23 -8.66 -0.34
CA GLY A 53 6.74 -8.72 1.03
C GLY A 53 6.80 -7.38 1.77
N ASP A 54 6.55 -6.26 1.09
CA ASP A 54 6.70 -4.91 1.66
C ASP A 54 5.36 -4.41 2.26
N ARG A 55 5.34 -3.13 2.62
CA ARG A 55 4.38 -2.48 3.52
C ARG A 55 2.94 -2.37 3.02
N LEU A 56 2.65 -2.72 1.77
CA LEU A 56 1.29 -2.66 1.20
C LEU A 56 0.72 -4.06 0.96
N ILE A 57 1.43 -4.88 0.19
CA ILE A 57 0.91 -6.20 -0.21
C ILE A 57 0.96 -7.20 0.93
N LYS A 58 2.00 -7.20 1.78
CA LYS A 58 2.07 -8.14 2.90
C LYS A 58 0.94 -7.95 3.93
N PRO A 59 0.57 -6.71 4.31
CA PRO A 59 -0.64 -6.49 5.11
C PRO A 59 -1.92 -6.95 4.41
N LEU A 60 -2.09 -6.66 3.11
CA LEU A 60 -3.26 -7.11 2.34
C LEU A 60 -3.38 -8.64 2.30
N LEU A 61 -2.27 -9.35 2.09
CA LEU A 61 -2.26 -10.82 2.17
C LEU A 61 -2.65 -11.32 3.56
N GLY A 62 -2.22 -10.62 4.62
CA GLY A 62 -2.62 -10.93 5.98
C GLY A 62 -4.10 -10.69 6.28
N THR A 63 -4.72 -9.67 5.67
CA THR A 63 -6.16 -9.46 5.82
C THR A 63 -6.95 -10.55 5.12
N LEU A 64 -6.49 -11.02 3.97
CA LEU A 64 -7.08 -12.17 3.27
C LEU A 64 -6.95 -13.47 4.10
N GLU A 65 -5.76 -13.72 4.66
CA GLU A 65 -5.50 -14.90 5.50
C GLU A 65 -6.48 -14.99 6.70
N TYR A 66 -6.81 -13.86 7.31
CA TYR A 66 -7.63 -13.81 8.52
C TYR A 66 -9.08 -13.36 8.33
N GLY A 67 -9.53 -13.17 7.07
CA GLY A 67 -10.87 -12.67 6.75
C GLY A 67 -11.17 -11.30 7.36
N LEU A 68 -10.20 -10.38 7.29
CA LEU A 68 -10.27 -9.03 7.86
C LEU A 68 -10.54 -7.98 6.78
N PRO A 69 -11.11 -6.81 7.13
CA PRO A 69 -11.31 -5.71 6.18
C PRO A 69 -9.97 -5.15 5.67
N HIS A 70 -9.96 -4.70 4.41
CA HIS A 70 -8.77 -4.19 3.72
C HIS A 70 -9.02 -2.99 2.79
N LYS A 71 -10.16 -2.30 2.95
CA LYS A 71 -10.55 -1.21 2.05
C LYS A 71 -9.50 -0.09 2.01
N ASN A 72 -8.96 0.31 3.16
CA ASN A 72 -7.99 1.40 3.21
C ASN A 72 -6.61 0.98 2.67
N LEU A 73 -6.25 -0.30 2.81
CA LEU A 73 -5.06 -0.86 2.15
C LEU A 73 -5.18 -0.79 0.62
N ILE A 74 -6.36 -1.08 0.07
CA ILE A 74 -6.64 -0.97 -1.37
C ILE A 74 -6.46 0.48 -1.85
N GLU A 75 -7.00 1.46 -1.13
CA GLU A 75 -6.81 2.88 -1.46
C GLU A 75 -5.31 3.26 -1.45
N GLY A 76 -4.55 2.79 -0.46
CA GLY A 76 -3.10 3.02 -0.39
C GLY A 76 -2.33 2.37 -1.55
N ILE A 77 -2.74 1.18 -2.01
CA ILE A 77 -2.14 0.51 -3.17
C ILE A 77 -2.44 1.29 -4.45
N ALA A 78 -3.69 1.72 -4.65
CA ALA A 78 -4.08 2.53 -5.79
C ALA A 78 -3.32 3.86 -5.84
N ALA A 79 -3.17 4.55 -4.71
CA ALA A 79 -2.37 5.77 -4.61
C ALA A 79 -0.88 5.51 -4.93
N ALA A 80 -0.32 4.39 -4.49
CA ALA A 80 1.06 4.02 -4.82
C ALA A 80 1.25 3.75 -6.32
N MET A 81 0.25 3.20 -7.02
CA MET A 81 0.26 3.02 -8.48
C MET A 81 0.24 4.36 -9.24
N HIS A 82 -0.27 5.43 -8.62
CA HIS A 82 -0.28 6.79 -9.16
C HIS A 82 1.00 7.58 -8.86
N PHE A 83 1.93 7.05 -8.07
CA PHE A 83 3.16 7.78 -7.77
C PHE A 83 3.97 8.10 -9.04
N ARG A 84 4.37 9.37 -9.20
CA ARG A 84 5.19 9.87 -10.30
C ARG A 84 6.32 10.71 -9.74
N SER A 85 7.51 10.56 -10.31
CA SER A 85 8.70 11.36 -10.01
C SER A 85 9.69 11.15 -11.16
N GLU A 86 10.18 12.26 -11.74
CA GLU A 86 11.19 12.21 -12.81
C GLU A 86 12.56 11.76 -12.26
N ASP A 87 12.81 12.00 -10.97
CA ASP A 87 14.06 11.65 -10.30
C ASP A 87 14.08 10.21 -9.75
N ASP A 88 12.98 9.46 -9.87
CA ASP A 88 12.85 8.08 -9.40
C ASP A 88 12.70 7.09 -10.56
N PRO A 89 13.75 6.31 -10.89
CA PRO A 89 13.68 5.30 -11.95
C PRO A 89 12.55 4.28 -11.75
N GLN A 90 12.20 3.93 -10.51
CA GLN A 90 11.09 2.99 -10.25
C GLN A 90 9.72 3.63 -10.53
N ALA A 91 9.59 4.94 -10.35
CA ALA A 91 8.36 5.65 -10.69
C ALA A 91 8.17 5.75 -12.21
N GLN A 92 9.26 6.00 -12.94
CA GLN A 92 9.27 5.97 -14.41
C GLN A 92 8.94 4.57 -14.93
N GLU A 93 9.56 3.53 -14.38
CA GLU A 93 9.28 2.13 -14.73
C GLU A 93 7.83 1.74 -14.43
N LEU A 94 7.29 2.16 -13.28
CA LEU A 94 5.88 1.94 -12.93
C LEU A 94 4.93 2.60 -13.95
N ALA A 95 5.18 3.86 -14.31
CA ALA A 95 4.37 4.58 -15.27
C ALA A 95 4.40 3.91 -16.65
N ALA A 96 5.58 3.50 -17.11
CA ALA A 96 5.77 2.78 -18.37
C ALA A 96 5.04 1.43 -18.35
N LEU A 97 5.14 0.67 -17.27
CA LEU A 97 4.48 -0.64 -17.14
C LEU A 97 2.95 -0.52 -17.16
N ILE A 98 2.40 0.49 -16.47
CA ILE A 98 0.94 0.74 -16.48
C ILE A 98 0.49 1.19 -17.87
N ALA A 99 1.26 2.01 -18.58
CA ALA A 99 0.93 2.45 -19.93
C ALA A 99 0.96 1.29 -20.95
N ASP A 100 1.94 0.38 -20.83
CA ASP A 100 2.12 -0.77 -21.73
C ASP A 100 1.07 -1.87 -21.51
N LYS A 101 0.83 -2.26 -20.24
CA LYS A 101 0.03 -3.45 -19.91
C LYS A 101 -1.32 -3.14 -19.27
N GLY A 102 -1.56 -1.89 -18.91
CA GLY A 102 -2.68 -1.48 -18.09
C GLY A 102 -2.48 -1.76 -16.59
N PRO A 103 -3.31 -1.14 -15.72
CA PRO A 103 -3.12 -1.17 -14.27
C PRO A 103 -3.27 -2.57 -13.65
N GLN A 104 -4.14 -3.41 -14.20
CA GLN A 104 -4.39 -4.76 -13.70
C GLN A 104 -3.18 -5.66 -13.84
N ALA A 105 -2.64 -5.77 -15.07
CA ALA A 105 -1.50 -6.60 -15.36
C ALA A 105 -0.22 -6.06 -14.69
N ALA A 106 -0.06 -4.72 -14.65
CA ALA A 106 1.05 -4.09 -13.95
C ALA A 106 1.05 -4.42 -12.45
N LEU A 107 -0.09 -4.27 -11.77
CA LEU A 107 -0.21 -4.57 -10.34
C LEU A 107 0.09 -6.05 -10.07
N ALA A 108 -0.49 -6.97 -10.83
CA ALA A 108 -0.25 -8.40 -10.68
C ALA A 108 1.25 -8.75 -10.86
N GLN A 109 1.90 -8.17 -11.88
CA GLN A 109 3.32 -8.40 -12.14
C GLN A 109 4.21 -7.90 -10.98
N ILE A 110 3.93 -6.73 -10.41
CA ILE A 110 4.77 -6.13 -9.36
C ILE A 110 4.51 -6.81 -8.00
N SER A 111 3.24 -7.02 -7.67
CA SER A 111 2.81 -7.50 -6.35
C SER A 111 2.86 -9.02 -6.20
N GLY A 112 2.86 -9.76 -7.31
CA GLY A 112 2.71 -11.22 -7.31
C GLY A 112 1.28 -11.69 -7.00
N LEU A 113 0.31 -10.79 -6.93
CA LEU A 113 -1.11 -11.14 -6.80
C LEU A 113 -1.64 -11.72 -8.12
N ASP A 114 -2.63 -12.63 -8.03
CA ASP A 114 -3.33 -13.12 -9.21
C ASP A 114 -4.11 -11.96 -9.87
N ALA A 115 -3.87 -11.76 -11.16
CA ALA A 115 -4.53 -10.74 -11.98
C ALA A 115 -6.05 -10.89 -12.02
N ASN A 116 -6.59 -12.08 -11.74
CA ASN A 116 -8.02 -12.37 -11.70
C ASN A 116 -8.61 -12.32 -10.28
N SER A 117 -7.79 -12.03 -9.26
CA SER A 117 -8.28 -11.94 -7.88
C SER A 117 -9.17 -10.72 -7.65
N GLU A 118 -10.11 -10.84 -6.73
CA GLU A 118 -11.02 -9.77 -6.35
C GLU A 118 -10.27 -8.53 -5.86
N VAL A 119 -9.23 -8.71 -5.04
CA VAL A 119 -8.41 -7.59 -4.53
C VAL A 119 -7.67 -6.82 -5.63
N VAL A 120 -7.26 -7.48 -6.71
CA VAL A 120 -6.68 -6.78 -7.86
C VAL A 120 -7.76 -5.97 -8.58
N SER A 121 -8.97 -6.53 -8.72
CA SER A 121 -10.12 -5.82 -9.30
C SER A 121 -10.53 -4.59 -8.47
N GLU A 122 -10.55 -4.73 -7.14
CA GLU A 122 -10.78 -3.63 -6.18
C GLU A 122 -9.73 -2.53 -6.34
N ALA A 123 -8.43 -2.89 -6.36
CA ALA A 123 -7.33 -1.93 -6.52
C ALA A 123 -7.36 -1.21 -7.87
N VAL A 124 -7.70 -1.92 -8.96
CA VAL A 124 -7.85 -1.30 -10.29
C VAL A 124 -9.04 -0.36 -10.33
N THR A 125 -10.14 -0.72 -9.67
CA THR A 125 -11.32 0.15 -9.54
C THR A 125 -10.98 1.42 -8.77
N ALA A 126 -10.31 1.29 -7.62
CA ALA A 126 -9.84 2.44 -6.84
C ALA A 126 -8.83 3.30 -7.63
N TYR A 127 -7.90 2.69 -8.34
CA TYR A 127 -6.93 3.40 -9.20
C TYR A 127 -7.63 4.25 -10.27
N LYS A 128 -8.65 3.71 -10.94
CA LYS A 128 -9.44 4.44 -11.95
C LYS A 128 -10.28 5.57 -11.35
N ALA A 129 -10.77 5.40 -10.12
CA ALA A 129 -11.55 6.43 -9.44
C ALA A 129 -10.72 7.63 -8.96
N MET A 130 -9.39 7.48 -8.89
CA MET A 130 -8.45 8.54 -8.52
C MET A 130 -7.90 9.34 -9.72
N GLN A 131 -8.35 9.04 -10.94
CA GLN A 131 -7.94 9.73 -12.17
C GLN A 131 -8.73 11.00 -12.42
#